data_AF-A0A413IG40-F1
#
_entry.id   AF-A0A413IG40-F1
#
_cell.length_a   1.000
_cell.length_b   1.000
_cell.length_c   1.000
_cell.angle_alpha   90.00
_cell.angle_beta   90.00
_cell.angle_gamma   90.00
#
_symmetry.space_group_name_H-M   'P 1'
#
loop_
_entity.id
_entity.type
_entity.pdbx_description
1 polymer ?
#
loop_
_entity_poly.entity_id
_entity_poly.type
_entity_poly.pdbx_seq_one_letter_code
_entity_poly.pdbx_strand_id
1 'polypeptide(L)' 'MKAITLINPRGERLELTNVEFYELQLQFANSKTFEQWSEKRRISGWIGKGDDIRLSISAVNKFLREKGYQIVDNLHK' A
#
# COMPACT_ATOMS: atom_id res chain seq x y z
N MET A 1 15.21 6.74 9.57
CA MET A 1 15.86 5.88 8.56
C MET A 1 14.89 5.62 7.44
N LYS A 2 15.31 5.78 6.18
CA LYS A 2 14.50 5.37 5.03
C LYS A 2 14.53 3.85 4.94
N ALA A 3 13.40 3.23 5.24
CA ALA A 3 13.25 1.79 5.40
C ALA A 3 12.68 1.12 4.15
N ILE A 4 11.97 1.88 3.31
CA ILE A 4 11.26 1.37 2.14
C ILE A 4 11.68 2.17 0.91
N THR A 5 11.90 1.50 -0.21
CA THR A 5 11.94 2.13 -1.53
C THR A 5 10.73 1.67 -2.33
N LEU A 6 9.86 2.61 -2.70
CA LEU A 6 8.75 2.39 -3.62
C LEU A 6 9.21 2.76 -5.03
N ILE A 7 9.08 1.82 -5.97
CA ILE A 7 9.41 2.04 -7.39
C ILE A 7 8.11 2.00 -8.18
N ASN A 8 7.79 3.05 -8.91
CA ASN A 8 6.56 3.10 -9.70
C ASN A 8 6.74 2.37 -11.05
N PRO A 9 5.65 2.15 -11.82
CA PRO A 9 5.72 1.45 -13.10
C PRO A 9 6.60 2.13 -14.17
N ARG A 10 6.96 3.40 -13.97
CA ARG A 10 7.88 4.15 -14.84
C ARG A 10 9.35 4.02 -14.41
N GLY A 11 9.63 3.28 -13.33
CA GLY A 11 10.95 3.10 -12.76
C GLY A 11 11.41 4.22 -11.82
N GLU A 12 10.55 5.20 -11.52
CA GLU A 12 10.88 6.29 -10.60
C GLU A 12 10.88 5.77 -9.16
N ARG A 13 11.90 6.14 -8.39
CA ARG A 13 12.16 5.62 -7.03
C ARG A 13 11.84 6.67 -5.99
N LEU A 14 11.16 6.25 -4.93
CA LEU A 14 10.83 7.08 -3.77
C LEU A 14 11.25 6.37 -2.48
N GLU A 15 12.14 6.99 -1.71
CA GLU A 15 12.60 6.48 -0.44
C GLU A 15 11.77 7.00 0.72
N LEU A 16 11.24 6.08 1.53
CA LEU A 16 10.26 6.34 2.58
C LEU A 16 10.71 5.70 3.89
N THR A 17 10.41 6.37 5.00
CA THR A 17 10.32 5.74 6.32
C THR A 17 9.08 4.82 6.35
N ASN A 18 8.99 3.96 7.37
CA ASN A 18 7.79 3.13 7.55
C ASN A 18 6.53 3.99 7.78
N VAL A 19 6.66 5.14 8.45
CA VAL A 19 5.54 6.06 8.70
C VAL A 19 5.05 6.70 7.40
N GLU A 20 5.96 7.29 6.61
CA GLU A 20 5.59 7.90 5.33
C GLU A 20 4.99 6.87 4.35
N PHE A 21 5.50 5.62 4.36
CA PHE A 21 4.95 4.57 3.52
C PHE A 21 3.54 4.15 3.98
N TYR A 22 3.30 4.06 5.29
CA TYR A 22 1.96 3.78 5.82
C TYR A 22 0.94 4.88 5.47
N GLU A 23 1.34 6.15 5.59
CA GLU A 23 0.49 7.28 5.18
C GLU A 23 0.15 7.23 3.68
N LEU A 24 1.13 6.90 2.84
CA LEU A 24 0.90 6.71 1.41
C LEU A 24 -0.04 5.53 1.14
N GLN A 25 0.07 4.44 1.88
CA GLN A 25 -0.84 3.30 1.77
C GLN A 25 -2.27 3.67 2.16
N LEU A 26 -2.47 4.52 3.16
CA LEU A 26 -3.79 5.08 3.50
C LEU A 26 -4.36 5.92 2.35
N GLN A 27 -3.54 6.75 1.70
CA GLN A 27 -3.99 7.52 0.53
C GLN A 27 -4.44 6.62 -0.62
N PHE A 28 -3.70 5.55 -0.91
CA PHE A 28 -4.11 4.57 -1.91
C PHE A 28 -5.40 3.88 -1.53
N ALA A 29 -5.54 3.42 -0.27
CA ALA A 29 -6.72 2.72 0.21
C ALA A 29 -8.01 3.57 0.17
N ASN A 30 -7.87 4.89 0.32
CA ASN A 30 -8.97 5.84 0.21
C ASN A 30 -9.27 6.29 -1.23
N SER A 31 -8.52 5.80 -2.22
CA SER A 31 -8.73 6.17 -3.62
C SER A 31 -9.86 5.34 -4.26
N LYS A 32 -10.63 5.98 -5.16
CA LYS A 32 -11.65 5.30 -5.97
C LYS A 32 -11.10 4.12 -6.79
N THR A 33 -9.84 4.22 -7.23
CA THR A 33 -9.18 3.14 -7.98
C THR A 33 -8.94 1.90 -7.12
N PHE A 34 -8.60 2.10 -5.84
CA PHE A 34 -8.46 0.99 -4.91
C PHE A 34 -9.81 0.38 -4.55
N GLU A 35 -10.83 1.20 -4.29
CA GLU A 35 -12.21 0.77 -4.03
C GLU A 35 -12.71 -0.18 -5.14
N GLN A 36 -12.64 0.27 -6.40
CA GLN A 36 -13.05 -0.54 -7.56
C GLN A 36 -12.26 -1.85 -7.69
N TRP A 37 -10.95 -1.81 -7.39
CA TRP A 37 -10.11 -3.01 -7.41
C TRP A 37 -10.51 -3.98 -6.30
N SER A 38 -10.73 -3.46 -5.09
CA SER A 38 -11.15 -4.19 -3.89
C SER A 38 -12.47 -4.92 -4.13
N GLU A 39 -13.48 -4.21 -4.65
CA GLU A 39 -14.79 -4.79 -5.02
C GLU A 39 -14.64 -5.90 -6.06
N LYS A 40 -13.93 -5.61 -7.16
CA LYS A 40 -13.74 -6.58 -8.26
C LYS A 40 -13.02 -7.85 -7.79
N ARG A 41 -12.04 -7.72 -6.90
CA ARG A 41 -11.25 -8.85 -6.38
C ARG A 41 -11.90 -9.53 -5.18
N ARG A 42 -12.93 -8.93 -4.57
CA ARG A 42 -13.52 -9.34 -3.29
C ARG A 42 -12.47 -9.42 -2.17
N ILE A 43 -11.57 -8.43 -2.10
CA ILE A 43 -10.50 -8.34 -1.09
C ILE A 43 -10.69 -7.03 -0.33
N SER A 44 -11.01 -7.08 0.96
CA SER A 44 -11.19 -5.86 1.76
C SER A 44 -9.86 -5.16 2.04
N GLY A 45 -9.82 -3.84 1.81
CA GLY A 45 -8.73 -2.97 2.23
C GLY A 45 -8.75 -2.58 3.70
N TRP A 46 -9.87 -2.81 4.38
CA TRP A 46 -10.06 -2.46 5.80
C TRP A 46 -10.52 -3.71 6.57
N ILE A 47 -9.91 -3.96 7.72
CA ILE A 47 -10.17 -5.13 8.56
C ILE A 47 -10.50 -4.63 9.96
N GLY A 48 -11.63 -5.07 10.52
CA GLY A 48 -12.04 -4.61 11.84
C GLY A 48 -13.48 -4.92 12.17
N LYS A 49 -13.87 -4.61 13.41
CA LYS A 49 -15.25 -4.67 13.91
C LYS A 49 -15.50 -3.46 14.81
N GLY A 50 -16.64 -2.80 14.64
CA GLY A 50 -16.99 -1.61 15.42
C GLY A 50 -16.00 -0.47 15.14
N ASP A 51 -15.49 0.16 16.20
CA ASP A 51 -14.56 1.29 16.10
C ASP A 51 -13.10 0.86 15.80
N ASP A 52 -12.79 -0.44 15.88
CA ASP A 52 -11.46 -1.00 15.63
C ASP A 52 -11.27 -1.36 14.13
N ILE A 53 -11.38 -0.36 13.25
CA ILE A 53 -11.11 -0.52 11.82
C ILE A 53 -9.65 -0.20 11.52
N ARG A 54 -8.94 -1.15 10.92
CA ARG A 54 -7.51 -1.03 10.58
C ARG A 54 -7.29 -1.26 9.09
N LEU A 55 -6.24 -0.63 8.56
CA LEU A 55 -5.84 -0.82 7.18
C LEU A 55 -5.24 -2.23 6.97
N SER A 56 -5.70 -2.92 5.93
CA SER A 56 -5.09 -4.15 5.45
C SER A 56 -3.87 -3.84 4.60
N ILE A 57 -2.69 -3.77 5.24
CA ILE A 57 -1.41 -3.56 4.56
C ILE A 57 -1.17 -4.57 3.44
N SER A 58 -1.55 -5.83 3.68
CA SER A 58 -1.42 -6.90 2.68
C SER A 58 -2.26 -6.63 1.42
N ALA A 59 -3.49 -6.13 1.58
CA ALA A 59 -4.38 -5.81 0.46
C ALA A 59 -3.85 -4.63 -0.35
N VAL A 60 -3.41 -3.55 0.31
CA VAL A 60 -2.83 -2.38 -0.36
C VAL A 60 -1.54 -2.75 -1.09
N ASN A 61 -0.66 -3.53 -0.47
CA ASN A 61 0.57 -3.99 -1.13
C ASN A 61 0.27 -4.88 -2.34
N LYS A 62 -0.75 -5.73 -2.27
CA LYS A 62 -1.20 -6.53 -3.42
C LYS A 62 -1.72 -5.65 -4.55
N PHE A 63 -2.54 -4.66 -4.24
CA PHE A 63 -3.01 -3.67 -5.22
C PHE A 63 -1.84 -2.95 -5.89
N LEU A 64 -0.89 -2.42 -5.11
CA LEU A 64 0.28 -1.71 -5.64
C LEU A 64 1.09 -2.60 -6.59
N ARG A 65 1.35 -3.84 -6.20
CA ARG A 65 2.07 -4.81 -7.06
C ARG A 65 1.32 -5.12 -8.35
N GLU A 66 0.00 -5.32 -8.28
CA GLU A 66 -0.83 -5.53 -9.48
C GLU A 66 -0.88 -4.29 -10.40
N LYS A 67 -0.66 -3.10 -9.85
CA LYS A 67 -0.51 -1.85 -10.63
C LYS A 67 0.91 -1.64 -11.16
N GLY A 68 1.85 -2.55 -10.89
CA GLY A 68 3.22 -2.51 -11.38
C GLY A 68 4.21 -1.80 -10.46
N TYR A 69 3.82 -1.47 -9.23
CA TYR A 69 4.76 -0.93 -8.24
C TYR A 69 5.61 -2.04 -7.62
N GLN A 70 6.86 -1.71 -7.28
CA GLN A 70 7.75 -2.55 -6.50
C GLN A 70 7.98 -1.92 -5.13
N ILE A 71 7.93 -2.73 -4.08
CA ILE A 71 8.15 -2.31 -2.69
C ILE A 71 9.39 -3.07 -2.21
N VAL A 72 10.47 -2.34 -1.96
CA VAL A 72 11.75 -2.90 -1.51
C VAL A 72 11.98 -2.51 -0.05
N ASP A 73 12.20 -3.50 0.81
CA ASP A 73 12.59 -3.30 2.20
C ASP A 73 14.13 -3.14 2.30
N ASN A 74 14.57 -2.06 2.93
CA ASN A 74 15.97 -1.69 3.11
C ASN A 74 16.48 -2.00 4.52
N LEU A 75 15.64 -2.51 5.44
CA LEU A 75 16.02 -2.78 6.83
C LEU A 75 17.00 -3.96 7.00
N HIS A 76 17.20 -4.75 5.94
CA HIS A 76 18.11 -5.91 5.93
C HIS A 76 19.25 -5.81 4.91
N LYS A 77 19.55 -4.59 4.44
CA LYS A 77 20.71 -4.35 3.57
C LYS A 77 21.96 -4.00 4.38
#